data_AF-A0A4R5H5J7-F1
#
_entry.id   AF-A0A4R5H5J7-F1
#
_cell.length_a   1.000
_cell.length_b   1.000
_cell.length_c   1.000
_cell.angle_alpha   90.00
_cell.angle_beta   90.00
_cell.angle_gamma   90.00
#
_symmetry.space_group_name_H-M   'P 1'
#
loop_
_entity.id
_entity.type
_entity.pdbx_description
1 polymer ?
#
loop_
_entity_poly.entity_id
_entity_poly.type
_entity_poly.pdbx_seq_one_letter_code
_entity_poly.pdbx_strand_id
1 'polypeptide(L)'
;MKCPSILNWKGMNMIRAFVLLTTVVFSLSAEITFAQSNTELNDFNTALANKRWQHGSADCSLNKDPALDVFKADDSSFILRQNKCLNFEAPFIYVLVGQNKILVLDTGALGDENGFSLYKEIKEIVGEQRFLDREVLVVHSHSHGDHHKGDSQFIGQPKVTVIKPKARAVKRFWKDKRWPKDEKHIDLGGREITLIPTPGHQEEALTVYDSHTQWLLTGDSFYPGLIYVKDWDDYRDSIAKLAVFTQENNVSAILGTHIEMKRNPQAYYPIGSTYQPNERALPLTVDELQSLNLKLQYQKKPQQLVYDSFVVKPLSALQKGISKIGKLFGG
;
A
#
# COMPACT_ATOMS: atom_id res chain seq x y z
N MET A 1 23.11 -92.14 -16.48
CA MET A 1 22.63 -91.19 -15.44
C MET A 1 23.61 -90.04 -15.33
N LYS A 2 23.25 -88.84 -15.80
CA LYS A 2 23.93 -87.55 -15.55
C LYS A 2 22.97 -86.39 -15.88
N CYS A 3 23.00 -85.37 -15.01
CA CYS A 3 22.38 -84.02 -14.97
C CYS A 3 22.34 -83.22 -16.30
N PRO A 4 21.65 -82.05 -16.43
CA PRO A 4 21.43 -80.99 -15.41
C PRO A 4 20.12 -80.15 -15.44
N SER A 5 19.87 -79.32 -14.40
CA SER A 5 19.13 -78.05 -14.54
C SER A 5 19.41 -77.05 -13.39
N ILE A 6 19.91 -75.87 -13.74
CA ILE A 6 19.80 -74.60 -12.98
C ILE A 6 19.61 -73.49 -14.01
N LEU A 7 18.55 -72.69 -13.91
CA LEU A 7 18.42 -71.33 -14.44
C LEU A 7 17.29 -70.64 -13.65
N ASN A 8 17.59 -69.77 -12.69
CA ASN A 8 17.94 -68.33 -12.74
C ASN A 8 16.73 -67.38 -12.61
N TRP A 9 16.88 -66.46 -11.68
CA TRP A 9 15.88 -65.61 -11.04
C TRP A 9 16.08 -64.17 -11.51
N LYS A 10 15.06 -63.50 -12.08
CA LYS A 10 15.03 -62.03 -12.23
C LYS A 10 13.60 -61.53 -12.27
N GLY A 11 13.23 -60.67 -11.32
CA GLY A 11 11.95 -59.95 -11.38
C GLY A 11 11.61 -59.18 -10.10
N MET A 12 12.38 -58.16 -9.73
CA MET A 12 11.90 -57.03 -8.91
C MET A 12 13.04 -56.02 -8.73
N ASN A 13 12.92 -54.82 -9.31
CA ASN A 13 13.55 -53.55 -8.87
C ASN A 13 13.42 -52.47 -9.97
N MET A 14 12.24 -51.87 -10.14
CA MET A 14 12.07 -50.75 -11.09
C MET A 14 11.00 -49.71 -10.66
N ILE A 15 10.70 -49.57 -9.35
CA ILE A 15 9.68 -48.59 -8.87
C ILE A 15 10.22 -47.58 -7.83
N ARG A 16 11.45 -47.73 -7.30
CA ARG A 16 11.96 -46.82 -6.25
C ARG A 16 12.81 -45.61 -6.73
N ALA A 17 13.19 -45.54 -8.00
CA ALA A 17 14.04 -44.45 -8.52
C ALA A 17 13.26 -43.23 -9.05
N PHE A 18 11.96 -43.39 -9.38
CA PHE A 18 11.16 -42.31 -9.98
C PHE A 18 10.58 -41.32 -8.96
N VAL A 19 10.43 -41.73 -7.69
CA VAL A 19 9.85 -40.87 -6.63
C VAL A 19 10.89 -39.93 -6.00
N LEU A 20 12.17 -40.33 -5.96
CA LEU A 20 13.25 -39.49 -5.41
C LEU A 20 13.71 -38.40 -6.40
N LEU A 21 13.71 -38.69 -7.70
CA LEU A 21 14.14 -37.71 -8.72
C LEU A 21 13.10 -36.59 -8.89
N THR A 22 11.81 -36.90 -8.83
CA THR A 22 10.74 -35.88 -8.88
C THR A 22 10.79 -34.99 -7.65
N THR A 23 10.89 -35.52 -6.43
CA THR A 23 10.98 -34.68 -5.22
C THR A 23 12.20 -33.75 -5.24
N VAL A 24 13.37 -34.22 -5.69
CA VAL A 24 14.58 -33.39 -5.76
C VAL A 24 14.44 -32.29 -6.84
N VAL A 25 13.88 -32.61 -8.00
CA VAL A 25 13.63 -31.61 -9.06
C VAL A 25 12.56 -30.59 -8.63
N PHE A 26 11.50 -31.01 -7.94
CA PHE A 26 10.49 -30.10 -7.39
C PHE A 26 11.08 -29.19 -6.30
N SER A 27 11.91 -29.73 -5.40
CA SER A 27 12.59 -28.93 -4.36
C SER A 27 13.56 -27.91 -4.95
N LEU A 28 14.42 -28.29 -5.89
CA LEU A 28 15.31 -27.34 -6.57
C LEU A 28 14.52 -26.26 -7.32
N SER A 29 13.44 -26.64 -8.00
CA SER A 29 12.62 -25.70 -8.77
C SER A 29 11.95 -24.67 -7.85
N ALA A 30 11.42 -25.11 -6.70
CA ALA A 30 10.84 -24.22 -5.69
C ALA A 30 11.88 -23.27 -5.06
N GLU A 31 13.09 -23.77 -4.77
CA GLU A 31 14.19 -22.95 -4.26
C GLU A 31 14.65 -21.89 -5.27
N ILE A 32 14.75 -22.24 -6.55
CA ILE A 32 15.10 -21.31 -7.62
C ILE A 32 14.02 -20.24 -7.79
N THR A 33 12.74 -20.61 -7.82
CA THR A 33 11.63 -19.63 -7.91
C THR A 33 11.61 -18.69 -6.71
N PHE A 34 11.83 -19.20 -5.51
CA PHE A 34 11.88 -18.39 -4.29
C PHE A 34 13.07 -17.42 -4.28
N ALA A 35 14.25 -17.88 -4.70
CA ALA A 35 15.44 -17.03 -4.79
C ALA A 35 15.28 -15.91 -5.84
N GLN A 36 14.67 -16.22 -6.99
CA GLN A 36 14.39 -15.22 -8.03
C GLN A 36 13.38 -14.18 -7.54
N SER A 37 12.28 -14.61 -6.93
CA SER A 37 11.27 -13.71 -6.34
C SER A 37 11.88 -12.79 -5.28
N ASN A 38 12.74 -13.32 -4.40
CA ASN A 38 13.43 -12.49 -3.40
C ASN A 38 14.41 -11.49 -4.01
N THR A 39 15.08 -11.86 -5.10
CA THR A 39 15.99 -10.94 -5.81
C THR A 39 15.20 -9.81 -6.45
N GLU A 40 14.10 -10.12 -7.13
CA GLU A 40 13.21 -9.12 -7.73
C GLU A 40 12.60 -8.17 -6.68
N LEU A 41 12.14 -8.70 -5.54
CA LEU A 41 11.67 -7.91 -4.39
C LEU A 41 12.75 -6.95 -3.88
N ASN A 42 13.99 -7.43 -3.71
CA ASN A 42 15.09 -6.61 -3.22
C ASN A 42 15.46 -5.51 -4.23
N ASP A 43 15.43 -5.83 -5.52
CA ASP A 43 15.82 -4.90 -6.57
C ASP A 43 14.85 -3.71 -6.67
N PHE A 44 13.54 -3.96 -6.73
CA PHE A 44 12.60 -2.83 -6.81
C PHE A 44 12.49 -2.08 -5.48
N ASN A 45 12.65 -2.72 -4.32
CA ASN A 45 12.65 -2.00 -3.04
C ASN A 45 13.89 -1.10 -2.90
N THR A 46 15.04 -1.57 -3.39
CA THR A 46 16.25 -0.73 -3.49
C THR A 46 16.02 0.43 -4.46
N ALA A 47 15.40 0.19 -5.62
CA ALA A 47 15.06 1.24 -6.57
C ALA A 47 14.07 2.25 -5.96
N LEU A 48 13.06 1.78 -5.22
CA LEU A 48 12.05 2.61 -4.56
C LEU A 48 12.67 3.48 -3.45
N ALA A 49 13.55 2.91 -2.62
CA ALA A 49 14.25 3.65 -1.57
C ALA A 49 15.17 4.76 -2.14
N ASN A 50 15.70 4.55 -3.35
CA ASN A 50 16.57 5.51 -4.04
C ASN A 50 15.80 6.46 -4.98
N LYS A 51 14.50 6.24 -5.23
CA LYS A 51 13.71 7.09 -6.11
C LYS A 51 13.65 8.51 -5.57
N ARG A 52 14.08 9.46 -6.40
CA ARG A 52 13.86 10.89 -6.19
C ARG A 52 12.54 11.25 -6.86
N TRP A 53 11.51 11.47 -6.06
CA TRP A 53 10.22 11.88 -6.55
C TRP A 53 10.24 13.35 -7.01
N GLN A 54 9.37 13.70 -7.96
CA GLN A 54 9.09 15.08 -8.32
C GLN A 54 8.63 15.84 -7.08
N HIS A 55 9.48 16.74 -6.60
CA HIS A 55 9.34 17.43 -5.32
C HIS A 55 8.81 18.87 -5.48
N GLY A 56 8.17 19.16 -6.62
CA GLY A 56 7.75 20.49 -7.04
C GLY A 56 8.91 21.45 -7.31
N SER A 57 8.58 22.73 -7.43
CA SER A 57 9.49 23.82 -7.81
C SER A 57 9.39 25.01 -6.85
N ALA A 58 10.49 25.75 -6.70
CA ALA A 58 10.50 27.01 -5.95
C ALA A 58 9.49 28.03 -6.51
N ASP A 59 9.29 28.03 -7.83
CA ASP A 59 8.22 28.74 -8.51
C ASP A 59 7.40 27.74 -9.34
N CYS A 60 6.18 27.48 -8.90
CA CYS A 60 5.28 26.53 -9.56
C CYS A 60 4.72 27.04 -10.89
N SER A 61 4.74 28.35 -11.15
CA SER A 61 4.33 28.88 -12.46
C SER A 61 5.29 28.49 -13.58
N LEU A 62 6.52 28.10 -13.22
CA LEU A 62 7.57 27.64 -14.13
C LEU A 62 7.73 26.11 -14.13
N ASN A 63 6.96 25.38 -13.32
CA ASN A 63 7.04 23.91 -13.28
C ASN A 63 6.51 23.33 -14.60
N LYS A 64 7.26 22.39 -15.17
CA LYS A 64 6.92 21.68 -16.41
C LYS A 64 6.84 20.17 -16.21
N ASP A 65 6.89 19.72 -14.96
CA ASP A 65 6.80 18.30 -14.65
C ASP A 65 5.40 17.80 -15.00
N PRO A 66 5.25 16.52 -15.41
CA PRO A 66 3.94 15.93 -15.68
C PRO A 66 3.05 15.97 -14.43
N ALA A 67 1.73 15.74 -14.60
CA ALA A 67 0.80 15.69 -13.48
C ALA A 67 1.08 14.51 -12.53
N LEU A 68 1.73 13.45 -13.01
CA LEU A 68 2.10 12.26 -12.26
C LEU A 68 3.61 11.95 -12.43
N ASP A 69 4.26 11.69 -11.31
CA ASP A 69 5.53 10.96 -11.28
C ASP A 69 5.21 9.49 -11.04
N VAL A 70 5.71 8.61 -11.91
CA VAL A 70 5.37 7.18 -11.89
C VAL A 70 6.59 6.37 -11.46
N PHE A 71 6.37 5.43 -10.55
CA PHE A 71 7.28 4.34 -10.28
C PHE A 71 6.61 3.03 -10.66
N LYS A 72 7.23 2.31 -11.61
CA LYS A 72 6.84 0.97 -12.00
C LYS A 72 7.76 -0.02 -11.27
N ALA A 73 7.24 -0.68 -10.24
CA ALA A 73 7.99 -1.73 -9.53
C ALA A 73 8.16 -2.97 -10.41
N ASP A 74 7.07 -3.40 -11.04
CA ASP A 74 7.02 -4.49 -12.00
C ASP A 74 5.89 -4.26 -13.04
N ASP A 75 5.57 -5.24 -13.87
CA ASP A 75 4.51 -5.13 -14.89
C ASP A 75 3.07 -5.04 -14.35
N SER A 76 2.91 -5.09 -13.03
CA SER A 76 1.64 -5.19 -12.33
C SER A 76 1.52 -4.30 -11.09
N SER A 77 2.58 -3.58 -10.70
CA SER A 77 2.65 -2.82 -9.45
C SER A 77 3.20 -1.42 -9.72
N PHE A 78 2.37 -0.41 -9.49
CA PHE A 78 2.69 0.99 -9.79
C PHE A 78 2.40 1.88 -8.58
N ILE A 79 3.28 2.87 -8.38
CA ILE A 79 3.11 3.96 -7.43
C ILE A 79 3.11 5.26 -8.22
N LEU A 80 2.07 6.07 -8.04
CA LEU A 80 1.90 7.35 -8.73
C LEU A 80 1.94 8.46 -7.69
N ARG A 81 2.76 9.49 -7.89
CA ARG A 81 2.73 10.70 -7.07
C ARG A 81 2.17 11.85 -7.88
N GLN A 82 1.19 12.57 -7.34
CA GLN A 82 0.71 13.78 -7.99
C GLN A 82 1.71 14.93 -7.87
N ASN A 83 1.81 15.73 -8.92
CA ASN A 83 2.72 16.87 -8.97
C ASN A 83 2.40 17.89 -7.86
N LYS A 84 3.41 18.18 -7.05
CA LYS A 84 3.31 19.08 -5.89
C LYS A 84 3.01 20.54 -6.23
N CYS A 85 3.26 20.94 -7.47
CA CYS A 85 2.86 22.25 -7.98
C CYS A 85 1.41 22.32 -8.46
N LEU A 86 0.74 21.18 -8.69
CA LEU A 86 -0.71 21.13 -8.95
C LEU A 86 -1.51 21.05 -7.65
N ASN A 87 -1.00 20.32 -6.66
CA ASN A 87 -1.55 20.30 -5.31
C ASN A 87 -0.45 20.03 -4.27
N PHE A 88 -0.38 20.84 -3.22
CA PHE A 88 0.68 20.72 -2.21
C PHE A 88 0.68 19.38 -1.47
N GLU A 89 -0.48 18.71 -1.37
CA GLU A 89 -0.60 17.41 -0.71
C GLU A 89 0.25 16.36 -1.44
N ALA A 90 0.32 16.45 -2.78
CA ALA A 90 1.06 15.54 -3.67
C ALA A 90 0.95 14.06 -3.25
N PRO A 91 -0.28 13.53 -3.08
CA PRO A 91 -0.48 12.20 -2.51
C PRO A 91 0.09 11.11 -3.42
N PHE A 92 0.49 10.01 -2.79
CA PHE A 92 0.78 8.74 -3.45
C PHE A 92 -0.50 7.93 -3.68
N ILE A 93 -0.62 7.37 -4.88
CA ILE A 93 -1.69 6.48 -5.33
C ILE A 93 -1.05 5.15 -5.71
N TYR A 94 -1.68 4.04 -5.34
CA TYR A 94 -1.17 2.70 -5.63
C TYR A 94 -2.09 1.99 -6.61
N VAL A 95 -1.50 1.40 -7.65
CA VAL A 95 -2.23 0.61 -8.66
C VAL A 95 -1.66 -0.80 -8.69
N LEU A 96 -2.48 -1.76 -8.29
CA LEU A 96 -2.13 -3.17 -8.20
C LEU A 96 -2.96 -3.98 -9.19
N VAL A 97 -2.31 -4.62 -10.14
CA VAL A 97 -2.95 -5.34 -11.25
C VAL A 97 -2.85 -6.84 -10.96
N GLY A 98 -3.98 -7.52 -10.83
CA GLY A 98 -4.07 -8.98 -10.85
C GLY A 98 -4.55 -9.50 -12.22
N GLN A 99 -4.84 -10.80 -12.34
CA GLN A 99 -5.30 -11.35 -13.61
C GLN A 99 -6.71 -10.89 -14.01
N ASN A 100 -7.60 -10.72 -13.02
CA ASN A 100 -9.02 -10.44 -13.24
C ASN A 100 -9.42 -9.03 -12.83
N LYS A 101 -8.66 -8.40 -11.91
CA LYS A 101 -9.03 -7.13 -11.29
C LYS A 101 -7.82 -6.22 -11.11
N ILE A 102 -8.06 -4.92 -11.16
CA ILE A 102 -7.13 -3.86 -10.80
C ILE A 102 -7.65 -3.21 -9.51
N LEU A 103 -6.79 -3.11 -8.51
CA LEU A 103 -7.04 -2.28 -7.33
C LEU A 103 -6.38 -0.92 -7.52
N VAL A 104 -7.15 0.14 -7.36
CA VAL A 104 -6.65 1.51 -7.22
C VAL A 104 -6.89 1.93 -5.78
N LEU A 105 -5.81 2.18 -5.03
CA LEU A 105 -5.86 2.72 -3.68
C LEU A 105 -5.62 4.23 -3.73
N ASP A 106 -6.64 4.97 -3.30
CA ASP A 106 -6.77 6.43 -3.38
C ASP A 106 -6.88 6.97 -4.82
N THR A 107 -7.54 8.12 -4.99
CA THR A 107 -7.66 8.81 -6.29
C THR A 107 -7.01 10.20 -6.30
N GLY A 108 -6.26 10.50 -5.23
CA GLY A 108 -5.46 11.70 -5.11
C GLY A 108 -6.27 12.98 -4.88
N ALA A 109 -5.59 14.11 -5.01
CA ALA A 109 -6.04 15.46 -4.72
C ALA A 109 -6.45 16.28 -5.96
N LEU A 110 -6.40 15.68 -7.15
CA LEU A 110 -6.78 16.30 -8.42
C LEU A 110 -8.12 15.73 -8.90
N GLY A 111 -9.09 16.62 -9.11
CA GLY A 111 -10.38 16.31 -9.73
C GLY A 111 -10.40 16.65 -11.22
N ASP A 112 -11.60 16.88 -11.77
CA ASP A 112 -11.83 17.10 -13.21
C ASP A 112 -11.38 18.47 -13.75
N GLU A 113 -10.88 19.35 -12.89
CA GLU A 113 -10.80 20.79 -13.14
C GLU A 113 -9.66 21.23 -14.08
N ASN A 114 -8.80 20.32 -14.53
CA ASN A 114 -7.56 20.68 -15.26
C ASN A 114 -7.29 19.86 -16.53
N GLY A 115 -8.29 19.15 -17.06
CA GLY A 115 -8.09 18.23 -18.20
C GLY A 115 -7.29 16.96 -17.87
N PHE A 116 -6.76 16.86 -16.65
CA PHE A 116 -6.17 15.67 -16.06
C PHE A 116 -7.24 14.61 -15.79
N SER A 117 -6.92 13.33 -16.02
CA SER A 117 -7.80 12.22 -15.68
C SER A 117 -6.97 11.03 -15.21
N LEU A 118 -6.94 10.80 -13.90
CA LEU A 118 -6.27 9.65 -13.30
C LEU A 118 -6.75 8.33 -13.90
N TYR A 119 -8.05 8.20 -14.20
CA TYR A 119 -8.58 7.02 -14.89
C TYR A 119 -7.92 6.78 -16.26
N LYS A 120 -7.71 7.82 -17.07
CA LYS A 120 -7.04 7.70 -18.37
C LYS A 120 -5.55 7.41 -18.20
N GLU A 121 -4.89 8.09 -17.27
CA GLU A 121 -3.47 7.87 -16.95
C GLU A 121 -3.22 6.43 -16.52
N ILE A 122 -4.01 5.89 -15.59
CA ILE A 122 -3.87 4.49 -15.15
C ILE A 122 -4.13 3.53 -16.32
N LYS A 123 -5.12 3.81 -17.16
CA LYS A 123 -5.39 2.99 -18.35
C LYS A 123 -4.19 2.94 -19.29
N GLU A 124 -3.53 4.08 -19.50
CA GLU A 124 -2.32 4.15 -20.32
C GLU A 124 -1.14 3.41 -19.67
N ILE A 125 -0.89 3.66 -18.38
CA ILE A 125 0.20 3.04 -17.60
C ILE A 125 0.07 1.51 -17.57
N VAL A 126 -1.13 0.99 -17.34
CA VAL A 126 -1.40 -0.46 -17.31
C VAL A 126 -1.42 -1.07 -18.72
N GLY A 127 -1.71 -0.24 -19.73
CA GLY A 127 -1.98 -0.64 -21.11
C GLY A 127 -3.48 -0.85 -21.34
N GLU A 128 -4.01 -0.22 -22.39
CA GLU A 128 -5.45 -0.09 -22.62
C GLU A 128 -6.20 -1.43 -22.60
N GLN A 129 -5.74 -2.41 -23.38
CA GLN A 129 -6.39 -3.72 -23.44
C GLN A 129 -6.37 -4.42 -22.06
N ARG A 130 -5.22 -4.40 -21.38
CA ARG A 130 -5.06 -5.00 -20.05
C ARG A 130 -6.00 -4.35 -19.04
N PHE A 131 -6.18 -3.04 -19.11
CA PHE A 131 -7.09 -2.30 -18.25
C PHE A 131 -8.56 -2.63 -18.54
N LEU A 132 -8.98 -2.60 -19.81
CA LEU A 132 -10.38 -2.83 -20.20
C LEU A 132 -10.86 -4.28 -20.00
N ASP A 133 -9.94 -5.24 -20.01
CA ASP A 133 -10.27 -6.65 -19.78
C ASP A 133 -10.58 -6.96 -18.31
N ARG A 134 -10.16 -6.10 -17.37
CA ARG A 134 -10.26 -6.33 -15.92
C ARG A 134 -11.38 -5.51 -15.28
N GLU A 135 -11.85 -5.98 -14.14
CA GLU A 135 -12.63 -5.13 -13.23
C GLU A 135 -11.69 -4.12 -12.56
N VAL A 136 -12.17 -2.89 -12.31
CA VAL A 136 -11.42 -1.90 -11.52
C VAL A 136 -12.16 -1.69 -10.21
N LEU A 137 -11.46 -1.93 -9.11
CA LEU A 137 -11.94 -1.63 -7.77
C LEU A 137 -11.15 -0.44 -7.23
N VAL A 138 -11.85 0.64 -6.92
CA VAL A 138 -11.29 1.81 -6.23
C VAL A 138 -11.66 1.72 -4.76
N VAL A 139 -10.65 1.77 -3.90
CA VAL A 139 -10.78 1.88 -2.45
C VAL A 139 -9.94 3.04 -1.96
N HIS A 140 -10.21 3.53 -0.75
CA HIS A 140 -9.45 4.64 -0.18
C HIS A 140 -8.91 4.27 1.17
N SER A 141 -7.74 4.80 1.49
CA SER A 141 -7.13 4.70 2.80
C SER A 141 -7.96 5.44 3.85
N HIS A 142 -8.57 6.59 3.54
CA HIS A 142 -9.52 7.28 4.43
C HIS A 142 -10.30 8.42 3.72
N SER A 143 -11.02 9.26 4.47
CA SER A 143 -11.98 10.23 3.96
C SER A 143 -11.48 11.66 3.70
N HIS A 144 -10.18 11.95 3.79
CA HIS A 144 -9.71 13.29 3.42
C HIS A 144 -9.71 13.48 1.90
N GLY A 145 -9.91 14.72 1.47
CA GLY A 145 -10.23 15.03 0.07
C GLY A 145 -9.13 14.63 -0.91
N ASP A 146 -7.88 14.71 -0.49
CA ASP A 146 -6.69 14.29 -1.21
C ASP A 146 -6.56 12.77 -1.43
N HIS A 147 -7.50 11.97 -0.92
CA HIS A 147 -7.56 10.53 -1.18
C HIS A 147 -8.69 10.14 -2.14
N HIS A 148 -9.61 11.07 -2.44
CA HIS A 148 -10.84 10.74 -3.17
C HIS A 148 -11.33 11.84 -4.15
N LYS A 149 -10.54 12.89 -4.39
CA LYS A 149 -10.95 13.99 -5.29
C LYS A 149 -11.07 13.53 -6.75
N GLY A 150 -10.37 12.47 -7.14
CA GLY A 150 -10.45 11.90 -8.48
C GLY A 150 -11.63 10.95 -8.70
N ASP A 151 -12.50 10.71 -7.70
CA ASP A 151 -13.55 9.68 -7.78
C ASP A 151 -14.51 9.86 -8.97
N SER A 152 -14.85 11.10 -9.33
CA SER A 152 -15.75 11.40 -10.45
C SER A 152 -15.23 10.85 -11.78
N GLN A 153 -13.91 10.68 -11.92
CA GLN A 153 -13.27 10.15 -13.12
C GLN A 153 -13.49 8.65 -13.29
N PHE A 154 -13.80 7.94 -12.21
CA PHE A 154 -14.05 6.50 -12.15
C PHE A 154 -15.54 6.17 -12.12
N ILE A 155 -16.35 7.00 -11.47
CA ILE A 155 -17.79 6.77 -11.32
C ILE A 155 -18.47 6.73 -12.69
N GLY A 156 -19.23 5.67 -12.94
CA GLY A 156 -19.96 5.47 -14.20
C GLY A 156 -19.13 4.85 -15.33
N GLN A 157 -17.83 4.63 -15.13
CA GLN A 157 -16.99 3.92 -16.11
C GLN A 157 -17.34 2.42 -16.14
N PRO A 158 -17.25 1.75 -17.30
CA PRO A 158 -17.52 0.31 -17.43
C PRO A 158 -16.60 -0.53 -16.53
N LYS A 159 -17.16 -1.56 -15.88
CA LYS A 159 -16.44 -2.48 -14.97
C LYS A 159 -15.74 -1.80 -13.79
N VAL A 160 -16.11 -0.58 -13.44
CA VAL A 160 -15.51 0.15 -12.30
C VAL A 160 -16.45 0.17 -11.11
N THR A 161 -15.92 -0.18 -9.94
CA THR A 161 -16.60 -0.05 -8.64
C THR A 161 -15.80 0.89 -7.74
N VAL A 162 -16.43 1.96 -7.25
CA VAL A 162 -15.82 2.89 -6.29
C VAL A 162 -16.44 2.69 -4.91
N ILE A 163 -15.61 2.34 -3.92
CA ILE A 163 -16.04 2.23 -2.53
C ILE A 163 -15.84 3.57 -1.83
N LYS A 164 -16.89 4.39 -1.79
CA LYS A 164 -16.82 5.74 -1.18
C LYS A 164 -16.16 5.72 0.20
N PRO A 165 -15.29 6.69 0.53
CA PRO A 165 -14.56 6.74 1.80
C PRO A 165 -15.42 7.32 2.93
N LYS A 166 -16.65 6.83 3.08
CA LYS A 166 -17.55 7.22 4.17
C LYS A 166 -17.81 6.00 5.04
N ALA A 167 -17.82 6.15 6.36
CA ALA A 167 -17.98 5.06 7.31
C ALA A 167 -19.13 4.09 6.97
N ARG A 168 -20.28 4.60 6.50
CA ARG A 168 -21.42 3.74 6.08
C ARG A 168 -21.10 2.87 4.86
N ALA A 169 -20.40 3.41 3.87
CA ALA A 169 -20.02 2.70 2.66
C ALA A 169 -18.93 1.67 2.96
N VAL A 170 -17.91 2.05 3.73
CA VAL A 170 -16.84 1.15 4.20
C VAL A 170 -17.41 -0.02 5.00
N LYS A 171 -18.29 0.26 5.98
CA LYS A 171 -18.96 -0.81 6.77
C LYS A 171 -19.80 -1.73 5.89
N ARG A 172 -20.54 -1.18 4.92
CA ARG A 172 -21.31 -2.00 3.96
C ARG A 172 -20.41 -2.89 3.11
N PHE A 173 -19.26 -2.39 2.70
CA PHE A 173 -18.27 -3.17 1.96
C PHE A 173 -17.69 -4.32 2.78
N TRP A 174 -17.60 -4.16 4.11
CA TRP A 174 -17.23 -5.23 5.05
C TRP A 174 -18.30 -6.32 5.22
N LYS A 175 -19.56 -6.05 4.86
CA LYS A 175 -20.69 -6.98 4.98
C LYS A 175 -20.82 -7.55 6.40
N ASP A 176 -20.76 -8.88 6.54
CA ASP A 176 -20.96 -9.63 7.79
C ASP A 176 -19.73 -9.62 8.70
N LYS A 177 -18.61 -9.05 8.24
CA LYS A 177 -17.39 -8.90 9.04
C LYS A 177 -17.54 -7.77 10.05
N ARG A 178 -16.97 -7.94 11.25
CA ARG A 178 -17.01 -6.96 12.32
C ARG A 178 -15.96 -5.88 12.07
N TRP A 179 -16.33 -4.80 11.41
CA TRP A 179 -15.50 -3.59 11.39
C TRP A 179 -15.40 -2.96 12.80
N PRO A 180 -14.22 -2.53 13.29
CA PRO A 180 -12.90 -2.55 12.65
C PRO A 180 -12.04 -3.80 13.02
N LYS A 181 -12.61 -4.82 13.67
CA LYS A 181 -11.86 -5.97 14.18
C LYS A 181 -11.34 -6.87 13.06
N ASP A 182 -12.22 -7.26 12.15
CA ASP A 182 -11.96 -8.31 11.18
C ASP A 182 -11.32 -7.75 9.88
N GLU A 183 -10.30 -8.44 9.38
CA GLU A 183 -9.66 -8.15 8.09
C GLU A 183 -10.53 -8.59 6.92
N LYS A 184 -10.32 -8.01 5.73
CA LYS A 184 -11.03 -8.38 4.50
C LYS A 184 -10.04 -8.69 3.37
N HIS A 185 -10.10 -9.92 2.87
CA HIS A 185 -9.30 -10.34 1.72
C HIS A 185 -10.03 -10.08 0.40
N ILE A 186 -9.28 -9.70 -0.62
CA ILE A 186 -9.72 -9.51 -1.99
C ILE A 186 -8.73 -10.23 -2.90
N ASP A 187 -9.23 -11.11 -3.75
CA ASP A 187 -8.44 -11.71 -4.82
C ASP A 187 -8.54 -10.85 -6.08
N LEU A 188 -7.38 -10.45 -6.62
CA LEU A 188 -7.28 -9.75 -7.90
C LEU A 188 -7.14 -10.70 -9.10
N GLY A 189 -7.21 -12.00 -8.88
CA GLY A 189 -6.94 -13.07 -9.84
C GLY A 189 -5.52 -13.61 -9.65
N GLY A 190 -5.30 -14.33 -8.55
CA GLY A 190 -4.00 -14.91 -8.18
C GLY A 190 -3.07 -13.96 -7.41
N ARG A 191 -3.58 -12.79 -6.99
CA ARG A 191 -2.88 -11.79 -6.17
C ARG A 191 -3.80 -11.40 -5.03
N GLU A 192 -3.50 -11.90 -3.84
CA GLU A 192 -4.32 -11.66 -2.65
C GLU A 192 -3.97 -10.31 -2.01
N ILE A 193 -5.00 -9.54 -1.72
CA ILE A 193 -4.92 -8.26 -1.01
C ILE A 193 -5.63 -8.41 0.33
N THR A 194 -4.96 -8.05 1.42
CA THR A 194 -5.54 -8.01 2.75
C THR A 194 -5.82 -6.57 3.15
N LEU A 195 -7.10 -6.24 3.36
CA LEU A 195 -7.53 -4.95 3.86
C LEU A 195 -7.69 -5.00 5.39
N ILE A 196 -6.96 -4.12 6.08
CA ILE A 196 -6.82 -4.09 7.53
C ILE A 196 -7.41 -2.77 8.03
N PRO A 197 -8.54 -2.77 8.77
CA PRO A 197 -9.05 -1.54 9.39
C PRO A 197 -8.02 -0.99 10.38
N THR A 198 -7.70 0.29 10.27
CA THR A 198 -6.72 0.99 11.11
C THR A 198 -7.25 2.35 11.59
N PRO A 199 -8.37 2.39 12.33
CA PRO A 199 -8.91 3.64 12.86
C PRO A 199 -7.89 4.36 13.75
N GLY A 200 -7.92 5.69 13.75
CA GLY A 200 -7.07 6.50 14.63
C GLY A 200 -6.74 7.85 14.02
N HIS A 201 -6.08 7.86 12.85
CA HIS A 201 -5.94 9.07 12.04
C HIS A 201 -7.33 9.61 11.65
N GLN A 202 -8.16 8.73 11.11
CA GLN A 202 -9.61 8.90 10.93
C GLN A 202 -10.36 7.65 11.38
N GLU A 203 -11.66 7.76 11.60
CA GLU A 203 -12.48 6.64 12.10
C GLU A 203 -12.65 5.50 11.08
N GLU A 204 -12.53 5.81 9.79
CA GLU A 204 -12.67 4.88 8.68
C GLU A 204 -11.33 4.50 8.03
N ALA A 205 -10.21 4.85 8.65
CA ALA A 205 -8.89 4.62 8.09
C ALA A 205 -8.59 3.12 7.86
N LEU A 206 -7.86 2.84 6.78
CA LEU A 206 -7.62 1.53 6.22
C LEU A 206 -6.17 1.38 5.77
N THR A 207 -5.57 0.24 6.11
CA THR A 207 -4.29 -0.23 5.59
C THR A 207 -4.51 -1.36 4.59
N VAL A 208 -3.70 -1.43 3.53
CA VAL A 208 -3.76 -2.47 2.50
C VAL A 208 -2.44 -3.22 2.44
N TYR A 209 -2.47 -4.53 2.62
CA TYR A 209 -1.31 -5.40 2.39
C TYR A 209 -1.46 -6.14 1.06
N ASP A 210 -0.40 -6.13 0.26
CA ASP A 210 -0.34 -6.85 -1.00
C ASP A 210 0.62 -8.04 -0.91
N SER A 211 0.09 -9.25 -1.12
CA SER A 211 0.89 -10.49 -1.03
C SER A 211 2.01 -10.60 -2.07
N HIS A 212 1.87 -9.92 -3.23
CA HIS A 212 2.84 -10.00 -4.33
C HIS A 212 4.08 -9.14 -4.07
N THR A 213 3.89 -7.85 -3.79
CA THR A 213 5.01 -6.93 -3.47
C THR A 213 5.45 -7.01 -2.01
N GLN A 214 4.63 -7.60 -1.14
CA GLN A 214 4.77 -7.55 0.32
C GLN A 214 4.75 -6.10 0.87
N TRP A 215 4.12 -5.17 0.14
CA TRP A 215 3.94 -3.81 0.62
C TRP A 215 2.79 -3.70 1.62
N LEU A 216 3.04 -2.95 2.69
CA LEU A 216 2.01 -2.51 3.63
C LEU A 216 1.70 -1.04 3.39
N LEU A 217 0.56 -0.78 2.74
CA LEU A 217 0.11 0.54 2.32
C LEU A 217 -0.77 1.16 3.40
N THR A 218 -0.20 2.05 4.21
CA THR A 218 -0.75 2.51 5.50
C THR A 218 -1.56 3.79 5.42
N GLY A 219 -1.64 4.40 4.24
CA GLY A 219 -2.21 5.74 4.06
C GLY A 219 -1.56 6.74 5.02
N ASP A 220 -2.40 7.48 5.74
CA ASP A 220 -1.97 8.49 6.71
C ASP A 220 -1.78 7.94 8.13
N SER A 221 -1.87 6.62 8.29
CA SER A 221 -1.69 5.99 9.62
C SER A 221 -0.22 5.92 10.01
N PHE A 222 0.69 5.73 9.04
CA PHE A 222 2.12 5.61 9.30
C PHE A 222 2.95 5.88 8.04
N TYR A 223 3.61 7.03 7.96
CA TYR A 223 4.29 7.51 6.75
C TYR A 223 5.39 8.52 7.12
N PRO A 224 6.35 8.84 6.22
CA PRO A 224 7.47 9.71 6.53
C PRO A 224 7.08 11.20 6.59
N GLY A 225 6.24 11.56 7.56
CA GLY A 225 5.55 12.84 7.60
C GLY A 225 4.98 13.21 8.97
N LEU A 226 4.03 14.15 8.95
CA LEU A 226 3.32 14.63 10.15
C LEU A 226 1.98 13.92 10.33
N ILE A 227 2.00 12.83 11.07
CA ILE A 227 0.83 11.99 11.33
C ILE A 227 -0.04 12.63 12.41
N TYR A 228 -1.18 13.21 12.01
CA TYR A 228 -2.19 13.68 12.94
C TYR A 228 -3.10 12.55 13.40
N VAL A 229 -3.31 12.45 14.72
CA VAL A 229 -4.11 11.38 15.31
C VAL A 229 -5.38 11.95 15.93
N LYS A 230 -6.53 11.56 15.41
CA LYS A 230 -7.85 12.01 15.87
C LYS A 230 -8.35 11.22 17.07
N ASP A 231 -8.24 9.90 17.02
CA ASP A 231 -8.52 9.01 18.14
C ASP A 231 -7.23 8.29 18.54
N TRP A 232 -6.77 8.56 19.77
CA TRP A 232 -5.47 8.09 20.22
C TRP A 232 -5.48 6.62 20.62
N ASP A 233 -6.57 6.16 21.24
CA ASP A 233 -6.65 4.77 21.68
C ASP A 233 -6.88 3.85 20.49
N ASP A 234 -7.76 4.23 19.55
CA ASP A 234 -7.91 3.51 18.28
C ASP A 234 -6.59 3.47 17.50
N TYR A 235 -5.83 4.58 17.46
CA TYR A 235 -4.53 4.62 16.79
C TYR A 235 -3.52 3.67 17.46
N ARG A 236 -3.46 3.64 18.79
CA ARG A 236 -2.59 2.73 19.54
C ARG A 236 -2.93 1.27 19.24
N ASP A 237 -4.21 0.92 19.20
CA ASP A 237 -4.67 -0.43 18.89
C ASP A 237 -4.39 -0.80 17.43
N SER A 238 -4.56 0.15 16.50
CA SER A 238 -4.24 -0.04 15.08
C SER A 238 -2.75 -0.27 14.84
N ILE A 239 -1.88 0.51 15.46
CA ILE A 239 -0.42 0.31 15.35
C ILE A 239 -0.01 -1.03 16.00
N ALA A 240 -0.63 -1.43 17.11
CA ALA A 240 -0.39 -2.75 17.69
C ALA A 240 -0.79 -3.88 16.74
N LYS A 241 -1.95 -3.75 16.09
CA LYS A 241 -2.43 -4.71 15.10
C LYS A 241 -1.47 -4.83 13.92
N LEU A 242 -1.02 -3.70 13.36
CA LEU A 242 -0.04 -3.71 12.26
C LEU A 242 1.30 -4.31 12.70
N ALA A 243 1.77 -4.02 13.92
CA ALA A 243 3.00 -4.60 14.44
C ALA A 243 2.92 -6.13 14.56
N VAL A 244 1.80 -6.67 15.05
CA VAL A 244 1.57 -8.14 15.06
C VAL A 244 1.51 -8.68 13.64
N PHE A 245 0.78 -8.01 12.74
CA PHE A 245 0.68 -8.42 11.33
C PHE A 245 2.05 -8.56 10.66
N THR A 246 2.98 -7.62 10.91
CA THR A 246 4.36 -7.68 10.36
C THR A 246 5.23 -8.79 10.96
N GLN A 247 4.83 -9.40 12.08
CA GLN A 247 5.52 -10.57 12.65
C GLN A 247 5.02 -11.87 12.03
N GLU A 248 3.77 -11.87 11.57
CA GLU A 248 3.10 -13.03 10.99
C GLU A 248 3.19 -13.07 9.45
N ASN A 249 3.57 -11.95 8.83
CA ASN A 249 3.64 -11.79 7.38
C ASN A 249 4.94 -11.09 6.98
N ASN A 250 5.54 -11.52 5.86
CA ASN A 250 6.68 -10.82 5.28
C ASN A 250 6.23 -9.44 4.78
N VAL A 251 6.92 -8.39 5.21
CA VAL A 251 6.68 -7.03 4.73
C VAL A 251 7.99 -6.47 4.21
N SER A 252 8.02 -6.15 2.92
CA SER A 252 9.21 -5.69 2.22
C SER A 252 9.38 -4.16 2.30
N ALA A 253 8.27 -3.43 2.39
CA ALA A 253 8.24 -1.99 2.62
C ALA A 253 6.91 -1.54 3.24
N ILE A 254 6.95 -0.47 4.04
CA ILE A 254 5.75 0.22 4.53
C ILE A 254 5.64 1.57 3.83
N LEU A 255 4.53 1.80 3.14
CA LEU A 255 4.36 2.94 2.24
C LEU A 255 3.10 3.73 2.63
N GLY A 256 3.24 5.02 2.87
CA GLY A 256 2.12 5.91 3.16
C GLY A 256 1.71 6.79 1.99
N THR A 257 0.90 7.81 2.23
CA THR A 257 0.38 8.67 1.14
C THR A 257 1.12 9.99 0.98
N HIS A 258 2.02 10.36 1.90
CA HIS A 258 2.78 11.61 1.80
C HIS A 258 4.23 11.49 2.26
N ILE A 259 4.99 12.56 2.00
CA ILE A 259 6.32 12.81 2.57
C ILE A 259 6.36 14.29 2.99
N GLU A 260 6.51 14.56 4.28
CA GLU A 260 6.89 15.90 4.77
C GLU A 260 8.28 15.89 5.40
N MET A 261 8.77 14.73 5.81
CA MET A 261 10.06 14.63 6.48
C MET A 261 11.19 14.89 5.51
N LYS A 262 12.19 15.61 5.99
CA LYS A 262 13.44 15.84 5.28
C LYS A 262 14.34 14.62 5.44
N ARG A 263 15.40 14.56 4.64
CA ARG A 263 16.52 13.63 4.88
C ARG A 263 17.23 13.91 6.21
N ASN A 264 17.21 15.16 6.66
CA ASN A 264 17.73 15.54 7.96
C ASN A 264 16.80 14.99 9.06
N PRO A 265 17.32 14.25 10.06
CA PRO A 265 16.52 13.68 11.14
C PRO A 265 15.63 14.71 11.83
N GLN A 266 14.38 14.33 12.13
CA GLN A 266 13.40 15.10 12.91
C GLN A 266 12.97 16.45 12.28
N ALA A 267 13.49 16.77 11.10
CA ALA A 267 13.14 17.97 10.37
C ALA A 267 12.09 17.64 9.30
N TYR A 268 11.12 18.53 9.14
CA TYR A 268 10.05 18.40 8.15
C TYR A 268 9.78 19.72 7.43
N TYR A 269 9.12 19.62 6.28
CA TYR A 269 8.55 20.74 5.57
C TYR A 269 7.19 21.10 6.17
N PRO A 270 6.86 22.40 6.35
CA PRO A 270 5.52 22.80 6.77
C PRO A 270 4.44 22.28 5.82
N ILE A 271 3.28 21.94 6.36
CA ILE A 271 2.07 21.61 5.58
C ILE A 271 1.78 22.79 4.63
N GLY A 272 1.39 22.50 3.40
CA GLY A 272 1.20 23.52 2.36
C GLY A 272 2.45 23.81 1.52
N SER A 273 3.62 23.26 1.86
CA SER A 273 4.84 23.45 1.06
C SER A 273 4.67 22.84 -0.33
N THR A 274 4.93 23.60 -1.39
CA THR A 274 4.90 23.10 -2.77
C THR A 274 6.29 22.70 -3.31
N TYR A 275 7.35 22.91 -2.52
CA TYR A 275 8.73 22.63 -2.90
C TYR A 275 9.49 21.89 -1.78
N GLN A 276 9.89 20.65 -2.03
CA GLN A 276 10.50 19.75 -1.03
C GLN A 276 11.78 19.04 -1.56
N PRO A 277 12.81 19.77 -2.03
CA PRO A 277 13.94 19.18 -2.76
C PRO A 277 14.82 18.19 -1.96
N ASN A 278 14.70 18.21 -0.63
CA ASN A 278 15.45 17.36 0.30
C ASN A 278 14.51 16.49 1.15
N GLU A 279 13.36 16.09 0.58
CA GLU A 279 12.46 15.12 1.18
C GLU A 279 13.12 13.74 1.37
N ARG A 280 12.60 12.99 2.35
CA ARG A 280 13.01 11.62 2.63
C ARG A 280 12.54 10.66 1.53
N ALA A 281 13.07 9.45 1.52
CA ALA A 281 12.50 8.35 0.75
C ALA A 281 11.10 8.00 1.29
N LEU A 282 10.24 7.49 0.40
CA LEU A 282 8.88 7.06 0.73
C LEU A 282 8.84 5.87 1.72
N PRO A 283 9.64 4.80 1.53
CA PRO A 283 9.53 3.63 2.38
C PRO A 283 9.94 3.89 3.83
N LEU A 284 9.09 3.43 4.74
CA LEU A 284 9.43 3.15 6.13
C LEU A 284 9.66 1.65 6.33
N THR A 285 10.29 1.31 7.45
CA THR A 285 10.69 -0.05 7.80
C THR A 285 9.77 -0.68 8.86
N VAL A 286 9.77 -2.01 8.93
CA VAL A 286 9.10 -2.75 10.00
C VAL A 286 9.68 -2.36 11.37
N ASP A 287 10.99 -2.16 11.49
CA ASP A 287 11.63 -1.75 12.74
C ASP A 287 11.13 -0.40 13.25
N GLU A 288 10.90 0.56 12.35
CA GLU A 288 10.30 1.85 12.69
C GLU A 288 8.85 1.70 13.20
N LEU A 289 8.05 0.83 12.57
CA LEU A 289 6.69 0.51 13.04
C LEU A 289 6.71 -0.17 14.41
N GLN A 290 7.61 -1.13 14.63
CA GLN A 290 7.78 -1.83 15.91
C GLN A 290 8.22 -0.86 17.00
N SER A 291 9.15 0.04 16.69
CA SER A 291 9.59 1.11 17.61
C SER A 291 8.42 2.02 17.98
N LEU A 292 7.59 2.42 17.01
CA LEU A 292 6.39 3.21 17.28
C LEU A 292 5.40 2.45 18.19
N ASN A 293 5.13 1.18 17.88
CA ASN A 293 4.25 0.34 18.69
C ASN A 293 4.73 0.25 20.14
N LEU A 294 6.01 -0.09 20.37
CA LEU A 294 6.60 -0.17 21.71
C LEU A 294 6.38 1.13 22.50
N LYS A 295 6.63 2.27 21.86
CA LYS A 295 6.43 3.59 22.48
C LYS A 295 4.97 3.85 22.84
N LEU A 296 4.04 3.52 21.94
CA LEU A 296 2.60 3.69 22.13
C LEU A 296 2.02 2.75 23.19
N GLN A 297 2.57 1.55 23.37
CA GLN A 297 2.13 0.64 24.44
C GLN A 297 2.61 1.09 25.81
N TYR A 298 3.81 1.66 25.90
CA TYR A 298 4.34 2.22 27.14
C TYR A 298 3.68 3.57 27.49
N GLN A 299 3.54 4.47 26.51
CA GLN A 299 3.02 5.82 26.71
C GLN A 299 1.56 5.93 26.25
N LYS A 300 0.65 5.54 27.15
CA LYS A 300 -0.78 5.47 26.83
C LYS A 300 -1.47 6.82 26.61
N LYS A 301 -0.97 7.90 27.22
CA LYS A 301 -1.60 9.22 27.11
C LYS A 301 -1.26 9.89 25.77
N PRO A 302 -2.21 10.62 25.15
CA PRO A 302 -1.96 11.38 23.93
C PRO A 302 -0.83 12.40 24.12
N GLN A 303 0.22 12.27 23.33
CA GLN A 303 1.32 13.24 23.27
C GLN A 303 2.03 13.18 21.93
N GLN A 304 2.76 14.25 21.60
CA GLN A 304 3.57 14.25 20.39
C GLN A 304 4.76 13.29 20.57
N LEU A 305 4.97 12.43 19.57
CA LEU A 305 6.13 11.54 19.46
C LEU A 305 6.94 11.96 18.25
N VAL A 306 8.23 12.22 18.45
CA VAL A 306 9.14 12.69 17.39
C VAL A 306 10.16 11.58 17.12
N TYR A 307 10.23 11.16 15.87
CA TYR A 307 11.22 10.22 15.34
C TYR A 307 12.01 10.90 14.23
N ASP A 308 13.11 10.26 13.83
CA ASP A 308 13.95 10.80 12.77
C ASP A 308 13.23 10.85 11.42
N SER A 309 12.30 9.92 11.19
CA SER A 309 11.61 9.67 9.93
C SER A 309 10.13 10.03 9.92
N PHE A 310 9.51 10.35 11.05
CA PHE A 310 8.11 10.77 11.15
C PHE A 310 7.80 11.44 12.49
N VAL A 311 6.67 12.15 12.57
CA VAL A 311 6.17 12.74 13.80
C VAL A 311 4.71 12.33 13.99
N VAL A 312 4.36 11.78 15.15
CA VAL A 312 2.97 11.48 15.52
C VAL A 312 2.46 12.56 16.46
N LYS A 313 1.32 13.17 16.15
CA LYS A 313 0.75 14.28 16.92
C LYS A 313 -0.75 14.11 17.15
N PRO A 314 -1.22 14.03 18.41
CA PRO A 314 -2.65 14.01 18.67
C PRO A 314 -3.29 15.35 18.31
N LEU A 315 -4.49 15.31 17.72
CA LEU A 315 -5.32 16.49 17.54
C LEU A 315 -5.79 17.03 18.91
N SER A 316 -5.74 18.35 19.07
CA SER A 316 -6.32 19.02 20.23
C SER A 316 -7.85 18.87 20.25
N ALA A 317 -8.46 19.05 21.42
CA ALA A 317 -9.92 18.99 21.56
C ALA A 317 -10.65 19.96 20.61
N LEU A 318 -10.10 21.16 20.42
CA LEU A 318 -10.61 22.15 19.48
C LEU A 318 -10.56 21.66 18.04
N GLN A 319 -9.43 21.09 17.60
CA GLN A 319 -9.27 20.53 16.26
C GLN A 319 -10.22 19.35 16.01
N LYS A 320 -10.41 18.47 17.01
CA LYS A 320 -11.41 17.40 16.92
C LYS A 320 -12.83 17.95 16.77
N GLY A 321 -13.15 19.04 17.47
CA GLY A 321 -14.43 19.74 17.37
C GLY A 321 -14.70 20.31 15.97
N ILE A 322 -13.72 21.02 15.39
CA ILE A 322 -13.81 21.59 14.03
C ILE A 322 -13.96 20.48 12.98
N SER A 323 -13.19 19.40 13.11
CA SER A 323 -13.28 18.23 12.21
C SER A 323 -14.69 17.61 12.20
N LYS A 324 -15.34 17.51 13.37
CA LYS A 324 -16.72 16.99 13.47
C LYS A 324 -17.75 17.92 12.81
N ILE A 325 -17.58 19.23 12.93
CA ILE A 325 -18.47 20.23 12.31
C ILE A 325 -18.30 20.23 10.79
N GLY A 326 -17.07 20.12 10.27
CA GLY A 326 -16.82 19.98 8.83
C GLY A 326 -17.53 18.76 8.22
N LYS A 327 -17.59 17.62 8.93
CA LYS A 327 -18.36 16.43 8.50
C LYS A 327 -19.88 16.66 8.46
N LEU A 328 -20.44 17.61 9.24
CA LEU A 328 -21.89 17.90 9.28
C LEU A 328 -22.35 18.82 8.14
N PHE A 329 -21.48 19.72 7.67
CA PHE A 329 -21.84 20.74 6.66
C PHE A 329 -21.25 20.49 5.27
N GLY A 330 -20.32 19.53 5.10
CA GLY A 330 -19.71 19.15 3.82
C GLY A 330 -20.22 17.82 3.23
N GLY A 331 -21.51 17.52 3.39
CA GLY A 331 -22.14 16.22 3.07
C GLY A 331 -22.33 15.93 1.59
#